data_AF-A0A848Y8H2-F1
#
_entry.id   AF-A0A848Y8H2-F1
#
_cell.length_a   1.000
_cell.length_b   1.000
_cell.length_c   1.000
_cell.angle_alpha   90.00
_cell.angle_beta   90.00
_cell.angle_gamma   90.00
#
_symmetry.space_group_name_H-M   'P 1'
#
loop_
_entity.id
_entity.type
_entity.pdbx_description
1 polymer ?
#
loop_
_entity_poly.entity_id
_entity_poly.type
_entity_poly.pdbx_seq_one_letter_code
_entity_poly.pdbx_strand_id
1 'polypeptide(L)'
;MPQLDFATWPPQLIWLAITFGILYLVISKFALPKIGGTIESRQNRIASDLDEAQRLRDDSEKAIAAYEAALAEAKAKAHGIAQETRDTLKAEIEAERASLDAQLNERLAKAEASIAATKAEALKSVEQVASEAAGAIVSQLIGSKTTAAAVKKAIADAK
;
A
#
# COMPACT_ATOMS: atom_id res chain seq x y z
N MET A 1 -21.32 107.21 8.55
CA MET A 1 -20.56 105.96 8.73
C MET A 1 -19.67 105.79 7.49
N PRO A 2 -18.40 106.23 7.53
CA PRO A 2 -17.49 106.19 6.38
C PRO A 2 -17.18 104.78 5.85
N GLN A 3 -17.62 103.73 6.55
CA GLN A 3 -17.45 102.32 6.15
C GLN A 3 -18.36 101.84 5.00
N LEU A 4 -19.30 102.65 4.53
CA LEU A 4 -20.18 102.32 3.38
C LEU A 4 -19.93 103.25 2.18
N ASP A 5 -18.68 103.68 1.98
CA ASP A 5 -18.28 104.42 0.79
C ASP A 5 -17.89 103.45 -0.35
N PHE A 6 -18.83 103.27 -1.28
CA PHE A 6 -18.71 102.37 -2.44
C PHE A 6 -17.59 102.73 -3.41
N ALA A 7 -17.02 103.94 -3.33
CA ALA A 7 -15.89 104.34 -4.19
C ALA A 7 -14.61 103.54 -3.89
N THR A 8 -14.49 102.96 -2.69
CA THR A 8 -13.30 102.19 -2.25
C THR A 8 -13.38 100.69 -2.54
N TRP A 9 -14.55 100.18 -2.97
CA TRP A 9 -14.79 98.76 -3.17
C TRP A 9 -14.09 98.16 -4.40
N PRO A 10 -14.00 98.84 -5.57
CA PRO A 10 -13.37 98.25 -6.75
C PRO A 10 -11.89 97.86 -6.56
N PRO A 11 -11.02 98.70 -5.95
CA PRO A 11 -9.64 98.30 -5.65
C PRO A 11 -9.55 97.09 -4.71
N GLN A 12 -10.44 97.01 -3.71
CA GLN A 12 -10.47 95.90 -2.76
C GLN A 12 -10.91 94.58 -3.43
N LEU A 13 -11.89 94.64 -4.35
CA LEU A 13 -12.31 93.49 -5.14
C LEU A 13 -11.21 93.00 -6.11
N ILE A 14 -10.46 93.92 -6.72
CA ILE A 14 -9.32 93.58 -7.58
C ILE A 14 -8.24 92.86 -6.78
N TRP A 15 -7.86 93.38 -5.60
CA TRP A 15 -6.85 92.73 -4.77
C TRP A 15 -7.36 91.41 -4.16
N LEU A 16 -8.64 91.32 -3.83
CA LEU A 16 -9.25 90.05 -3.44
C LEU A 16 -9.14 89.01 -4.57
N ALA A 17 -9.46 89.40 -5.81
CA ALA A 17 -9.39 88.49 -6.96
C ALA A 17 -7.96 88.03 -7.24
N ILE A 18 -6.96 88.90 -7.17
CA ILE A 18 -5.56 88.54 -7.39
C ILE A 18 -5.05 87.62 -6.26
N THR A 19 -5.28 87.96 -4.99
CA THR A 19 -4.85 87.12 -3.86
C THR A 19 -5.54 85.76 -3.86
N PHE A 20 -6.84 85.73 -4.13
CA PHE A 20 -7.62 84.50 -4.27
C PHE A 20 -7.15 83.67 -5.46
N GLY A 21 -6.85 84.28 -6.60
CA GLY A 21 -6.31 83.62 -7.79
C GLY A 21 -4.95 82.97 -7.51
N ILE A 22 -4.05 83.69 -6.83
CA ILE A 22 -2.74 83.13 -6.41
C ILE A 22 -2.94 81.96 -5.46
N LEU A 23 -3.79 82.10 -4.44
CA LEU A 23 -4.09 81.01 -3.49
C LEU A 23 -4.68 79.79 -4.21
N TYR A 24 -5.62 80.00 -5.13
CA TYR A 24 -6.23 78.94 -5.92
C TYR A 24 -5.19 78.18 -6.74
N LEU A 25 -4.29 78.88 -7.43
CA LEU A 25 -3.22 78.26 -8.19
C LEU A 25 -2.27 77.45 -7.29
N VAL A 26 -1.92 77.97 -6.12
CA VAL A 26 -1.08 77.25 -5.14
C VAL A 26 -1.78 75.97 -4.68
N ILE A 27 -3.05 76.04 -4.28
CA ILE A 27 -3.81 74.87 -3.83
C ILE A 27 -3.96 73.85 -4.96
N SER A 28 -4.33 74.31 -6.15
CA SER A 28 -4.54 73.44 -7.31
C SER A 28 -3.24 72.75 -7.76
N LYS A 29 -2.10 73.44 -7.70
CA LYS A 29 -0.81 72.92 -8.18
C LYS A 29 -0.05 72.13 -7.13
N PHE A 30 -0.24 72.40 -5.83
CA PHE A 30 0.55 71.78 -4.75
C PHE A 30 -0.28 70.93 -3.78
N ALA A 31 -1.42 71.41 -3.31
CA ALA A 31 -2.20 70.70 -2.28
C ALA A 31 -2.97 69.52 -2.87
N LEU A 32 -3.70 69.72 -3.98
CA LEU A 32 -4.46 68.67 -4.65
C LEU A 32 -3.59 67.46 -5.09
N PRO A 33 -2.44 67.64 -5.78
CA PRO A 33 -1.64 66.48 -6.20
C PRO A 33 -1.03 65.73 -5.01
N LYS A 34 -0.70 66.40 -3.90
CA LYS A 34 -0.21 65.70 -2.69
C LYS A 34 -1.27 64.79 -2.07
N ILE A 35 -2.52 65.25 -2.02
CA ILE A 35 -3.64 64.45 -1.51
C ILE A 35 -3.95 63.30 -2.49
N GLY A 36 -4.00 63.60 -3.79
CA GLY A 36 -4.20 62.59 -4.84
C GLY A 36 -3.17 61.46 -4.78
N GLY A 37 -1.88 61.79 -4.69
CA GLY A 37 -0.82 60.79 -4.59
C GLY A 37 -0.89 59.92 -3.33
N THR A 38 -1.39 60.46 -2.21
CA THR A 38 -1.60 59.66 -0.98
C THR A 38 -2.76 58.67 -1.15
N ILE A 39 -3.85 59.10 -1.79
CA ILE A 39 -5.00 58.24 -2.07
C ILE A 39 -4.60 57.13 -3.05
N GLU A 40 -3.91 57.48 -4.12
CA GLU A 40 -3.42 56.54 -5.13
C GLU A 40 -2.42 55.53 -4.53
N SER A 41 -1.48 55.99 -3.70
CA SER A 41 -0.56 55.09 -2.99
C SER A 41 -1.28 54.08 -2.10
N ARG A 42 -2.34 54.50 -1.39
CA ARG A 42 -3.17 53.59 -0.59
C ARG A 42 -3.94 52.61 -1.45
N GLN A 43 -4.55 53.07 -2.54
CA GLN A 43 -5.27 52.21 -3.48
C GLN A 43 -4.35 51.16 -4.08
N ASN A 44 -3.17 51.57 -4.57
CA ASN A 44 -2.18 50.67 -5.14
C ASN A 44 -1.67 49.65 -4.13
N ARG A 45 -1.43 50.08 -2.88
CA ARG A 45 -1.03 49.13 -1.83
C ARG A 45 -2.13 48.12 -1.53
N ILE A 46 -3.38 48.56 -1.36
CA ILE A 46 -4.51 47.65 -1.12
C ILE A 46 -4.68 46.68 -2.29
N ALA A 47 -4.61 47.16 -3.53
CA ALA A 47 -4.71 46.31 -4.72
C ALA A 47 -3.57 45.27 -4.76
N SER A 48 -2.34 45.69 -4.46
CA SER A 48 -1.19 44.78 -4.38
C SER A 48 -1.34 43.74 -3.27
N ASP A 49 -1.79 44.16 -2.08
CA ASP A 49 -1.99 43.26 -0.95
C ASP A 49 -3.09 42.24 -1.24
N LEU A 50 -4.16 42.65 -1.93
CA LEU A 50 -5.25 41.75 -2.37
C LEU A 50 -4.79 40.77 -3.44
N ASP A 51 -4.01 41.23 -4.43
CA ASP A 51 -3.45 40.36 -5.48
C ASP A 51 -2.49 39.33 -4.89
N GLU A 52 -1.63 39.76 -3.96
CA GLU A 52 -0.74 38.84 -3.25
C GLU A 52 -1.50 37.85 -2.37
N ALA A 53 -2.53 38.30 -1.65
CA ALA A 53 -3.39 37.41 -0.87
C ALA A 53 -4.11 36.38 -1.75
N GLN A 54 -4.60 36.79 -2.92
CA GLN A 54 -5.24 35.89 -3.88
C GLN A 54 -4.23 34.88 -4.45
N ARG A 55 -3.03 35.33 -4.82
CA ARG A 55 -1.96 34.43 -5.30
C ARG A 55 -1.60 33.39 -4.23
N LEU A 56 -1.40 33.82 -2.98
CA LEU A 56 -1.08 32.92 -1.87
C LEU A 56 -2.22 31.93 -1.59
N ARG A 57 -3.48 32.38 -1.72
CA ARG A 57 -4.66 31.51 -1.62
C ARG A 57 -4.65 30.45 -2.72
N ASP A 58 -4.47 30.85 -3.97
CA ASP A 58 -4.44 29.94 -5.12
C ASP A 58 -3.29 28.93 -5.03
N ASP A 59 -2.10 29.38 -4.61
CA ASP A 59 -0.95 28.50 -4.42
C ASP A 59 -1.18 27.51 -3.28
N SER A 60 -1.84 27.95 -2.20
CA SER A 60 -2.22 27.07 -1.08
C SER A 60 -3.25 26.03 -1.52
N GLU A 61 -4.28 26.43 -2.28
CA GLU A 61 -5.28 25.51 -2.80
C GLU A 61 -4.66 24.48 -3.77
N LYS A 62 -3.74 24.91 -4.65
CA LYS A 62 -2.98 24.00 -5.51
C LYS A 62 -2.12 23.04 -4.70
N ALA A 63 -1.45 23.51 -3.67
CA ALA A 63 -0.61 22.68 -2.80
C ALA A 63 -1.45 21.64 -2.04
N ILE A 64 -2.62 22.03 -1.52
CA ILE A 64 -3.57 21.11 -0.87
C ILE A 64 -4.06 20.07 -1.87
N ALA A 65 -4.49 20.48 -3.06
CA ALA A 65 -4.96 19.55 -4.09
C ALA A 65 -3.87 18.55 -4.52
N ALA A 66 -2.63 19.02 -4.70
CA ALA A 66 -1.49 18.16 -5.02
C ALA A 66 -1.17 17.18 -3.88
N TYR A 67 -1.23 17.64 -2.63
CA TYR A 67 -1.03 16.80 -1.45
C TYR A 67 -2.12 15.71 -1.32
N GLU A 68 -3.39 16.08 -1.50
CA GLU A 68 -4.51 15.14 -1.46
C GLU A 68 -4.42 14.10 -2.59
N ALA A 69 -4.05 14.53 -3.80
CA ALA A 69 -3.82 13.62 -4.92
C ALA A 69 -2.67 12.64 -4.64
N ALA A 70 -1.52 13.14 -4.14
CA ALA A 70 -0.39 12.29 -3.76
C ALA A 70 -0.74 11.31 -2.63
N LEU A 71 -1.55 11.73 -1.66
CA LEU A 71 -2.02 10.87 -0.58
C LEU A 71 -2.97 9.78 -1.10
N ALA A 72 -3.88 10.12 -2.02
CA ALA A 72 -4.78 9.17 -2.65
C ALA A 72 -4.00 8.14 -3.49
N GLU A 73 -3.02 8.58 -4.28
CA GLU A 73 -2.15 7.71 -5.06
C GLU A 73 -1.32 6.78 -4.16
N ALA A 74 -0.74 7.31 -3.09
CA ALA A 74 0.03 6.51 -2.13
C ALA A 74 -0.84 5.43 -1.46
N LYS A 75 -2.07 5.77 -1.06
CA LYS A 75 -3.04 4.79 -0.51
C LYS A 75 -3.41 3.73 -1.55
N ALA A 76 -3.72 4.14 -2.77
CA ALA A 76 -4.05 3.22 -3.86
C ALA A 76 -2.89 2.25 -4.14
N LYS A 77 -1.65 2.76 -4.19
CA LYS A 77 -0.45 1.95 -4.39
C LYS A 77 -0.20 0.98 -3.22
N ALA A 78 -0.38 1.43 -1.98
CA ALA A 78 -0.27 0.57 -0.82
C ALA A 78 -1.31 -0.56 -0.83
N HIS A 79 -2.56 -0.26 -1.19
CA HIS A 79 -3.59 -1.29 -1.37
C HIS A 79 -3.26 -2.25 -2.51
N GLY A 80 -2.76 -1.76 -3.64
CA GLY A 80 -2.31 -2.58 -4.77
C GLY A 80 -1.20 -3.54 -4.37
N ILE A 81 -0.14 -3.04 -3.71
CA ILE A 81 0.97 -3.88 -3.22
C ILE A 81 0.46 -4.94 -2.23
N ALA A 82 -0.44 -4.56 -1.31
CA ALA A 82 -0.98 -5.49 -0.34
C ALA A 82 -1.84 -6.59 -0.99
N GLN A 83 -2.59 -6.26 -2.04
CA GLN A 83 -3.37 -7.24 -2.81
C GLN A 83 -2.45 -8.16 -3.60
N GLU A 84 -1.52 -7.60 -4.38
CA GLU A 84 -0.54 -8.36 -5.16
C GLU A 84 0.24 -9.33 -4.28
N THR A 85 0.77 -8.85 -3.14
CA THR A 85 1.49 -9.69 -2.18
C THR A 85 0.62 -10.82 -1.64
N ARG A 86 -0.66 -10.56 -1.34
CA ARG A 86 -1.58 -11.60 -0.85
C ARG A 86 -1.85 -12.65 -1.93
N ASP A 87 -1.99 -12.23 -3.18
CA ASP A 87 -2.28 -13.14 -4.28
C ASP A 87 -1.05 -13.98 -4.65
N THR A 88 0.15 -13.38 -4.68
CA THR A 88 1.41 -14.12 -4.84
C THR A 88 1.62 -15.12 -3.70
N LEU A 89 1.45 -14.70 -2.44
CA LEU A 89 1.62 -15.62 -1.30
C LEU A 89 0.60 -16.76 -1.34
N LYS A 90 -0.65 -16.51 -1.72
CA LYS A 90 -1.63 -17.59 -1.90
C LYS A 90 -1.19 -18.56 -2.98
N ALA A 91 -0.72 -18.06 -4.13
CA ALA A 91 -0.24 -18.92 -5.21
C ALA A 91 0.96 -19.77 -4.78
N GLU A 92 1.93 -19.18 -4.06
CA GLU A 92 3.08 -19.89 -3.50
C GLU A 92 2.66 -20.95 -2.48
N ILE A 93 1.74 -20.61 -1.56
CA ILE A 93 1.23 -21.55 -0.56
C ILE A 93 0.53 -22.74 -1.22
N GLU A 94 -0.30 -22.50 -2.23
CA GLU A 94 -0.99 -23.59 -2.93
C GLU A 94 -0.01 -24.46 -3.75
N ALA A 95 1.02 -23.86 -4.37
CA ALA A 95 2.06 -24.60 -5.06
C ALA A 95 2.89 -25.48 -4.08
N GLU A 96 3.28 -24.92 -2.94
CA GLU A 96 4.03 -25.64 -1.91
C GLU A 96 3.18 -26.76 -1.29
N ARG A 97 1.90 -26.51 -1.03
CA ARG A 97 0.95 -27.55 -0.58
C ARG A 97 0.85 -28.69 -1.58
N ALA A 98 0.67 -28.39 -2.87
CA ALA A 98 0.61 -29.42 -3.91
C ALA A 98 1.90 -30.25 -3.98
N SER A 99 3.07 -29.60 -3.83
CA SER A 99 4.37 -30.28 -3.76
C SER A 99 4.49 -31.18 -2.54
N LEU A 100 4.11 -30.68 -1.36
CA LEU A 100 4.13 -31.44 -0.11
C LEU A 100 3.18 -32.64 -0.16
N ASP A 101 1.97 -32.46 -0.68
CA ASP A 101 1.00 -33.54 -0.83
C ASP A 101 1.52 -34.63 -1.78
N ALA A 102 2.17 -34.25 -2.88
CA ALA A 102 2.82 -35.20 -3.79
C ALA A 102 3.94 -35.98 -3.08
N GLN A 103 4.80 -35.30 -2.32
CA GLN A 103 5.88 -35.93 -1.55
C GLN A 103 5.34 -36.86 -0.45
N LEU A 104 4.26 -36.46 0.23
CA LEU A 104 3.60 -37.27 1.26
C LEU A 104 3.00 -38.53 0.65
N ASN A 105 2.31 -38.42 -0.49
CA ASN A 105 1.78 -39.57 -1.20
C ASN A 105 2.87 -40.54 -1.65
N GLU A 106 4.01 -40.03 -2.16
CA GLU A 106 5.14 -40.89 -2.52
C GLU A 106 5.74 -41.61 -1.30
N ARG A 107 5.87 -40.91 -0.16
CA ARG A 107 6.35 -41.51 1.09
C ARG A 107 5.39 -42.56 1.62
N LEU A 108 4.09 -42.30 1.57
CA LEU A 108 3.05 -43.27 1.93
C LEU A 108 3.14 -44.52 1.07
N ALA A 109 3.21 -44.37 -0.25
CA ALA A 109 3.34 -45.50 -1.18
C ALA A 109 4.61 -46.34 -0.91
N LYS A 110 5.75 -45.69 -0.63
CA LYS A 110 7.00 -46.38 -0.26
C LYS A 110 6.87 -47.12 1.06
N ALA A 111 6.25 -46.50 2.07
CA ALA A 111 6.02 -47.13 3.37
C ALA A 111 5.10 -48.34 3.25
N GLU A 112 4.00 -48.24 2.50
CA GLU A 112 3.08 -49.35 2.22
C GLU A 112 3.78 -50.51 1.50
N ALA A 113 4.60 -50.22 0.48
CA ALA A 113 5.39 -51.23 -0.21
C ALA A 113 6.39 -51.94 0.71
N SER A 114 7.07 -51.19 1.58
CA SER A 114 8.00 -51.74 2.58
C SER A 114 7.30 -52.63 3.60
N ILE A 115 6.13 -52.20 4.10
CA ILE A 115 5.29 -53.00 5.01
C ILE A 115 4.84 -54.29 4.32
N ALA A 116 4.40 -54.21 3.06
CA ALA A 116 3.97 -55.38 2.29
C ALA A 116 5.13 -56.38 2.07
N ALA A 117 6.31 -55.88 1.72
CA ALA A 117 7.52 -56.69 1.56
C ALA A 117 7.91 -57.38 2.87
N THR A 118 7.96 -56.63 3.98
CA THR A 118 8.28 -57.16 5.31
C THR A 118 7.26 -58.20 5.76
N LYS A 119 5.97 -57.98 5.49
CA LYS A 119 4.91 -58.95 5.78
C LYS A 119 5.09 -60.24 4.98
N ALA A 120 5.42 -60.14 3.70
CA ALA A 120 5.65 -61.31 2.85
C ALA A 120 6.88 -62.12 3.34
N GLU A 121 7.96 -61.44 3.72
CA GLU A 121 9.16 -62.07 4.27
C GLU A 121 8.91 -62.74 5.63
N ALA A 122 8.15 -62.07 6.52
CA ALA A 122 7.75 -62.64 7.80
C ALA A 122 6.88 -63.89 7.62
N LEU A 123 5.90 -63.86 6.70
CA LEU A 123 5.07 -65.03 6.38
C LEU A 123 5.90 -66.19 5.84
N LYS A 124 6.86 -65.93 4.94
CA LYS A 124 7.78 -66.95 4.41
C LYS A 124 8.66 -67.55 5.50
N SER A 125 9.16 -66.71 6.41
CA SER A 125 9.94 -67.16 7.57
C SER A 125 9.12 -68.05 8.49
N VAL A 126 7.85 -67.70 8.74
CA VAL A 126 6.92 -68.53 9.53
C VAL A 126 6.67 -69.87 8.84
N GLU A 127 6.42 -69.91 7.53
CA GLU A 127 6.25 -71.16 6.77
C GLU A 127 7.52 -72.04 6.83
N GLN A 128 8.70 -71.44 6.77
CA GLN A 128 9.97 -72.16 6.89
C GLN A 128 10.14 -72.76 8.29
N VAL A 129 9.96 -71.96 9.35
CA VAL A 129 10.06 -72.42 10.73
C VAL A 129 9.02 -73.51 11.03
N ALA A 130 7.79 -73.36 10.54
CA ALA A 130 6.74 -74.38 10.67
C ALA A 130 7.12 -75.68 9.95
N SER A 131 7.71 -75.59 8.75
CA SER A 131 8.18 -76.77 8.00
C SER A 131 9.34 -77.48 8.69
N GLU A 132 10.29 -76.72 9.23
CA GLU A 132 11.42 -77.27 10.00
C GLU A 132 10.95 -77.94 11.29
N ALA A 133 10.05 -77.29 12.04
CA ALA A 133 9.46 -77.84 13.26
C ALA A 133 8.63 -79.11 12.97
N ALA A 134 7.79 -79.10 11.95
CA ALA A 134 7.03 -80.28 11.53
C ALA A 134 7.94 -81.44 11.11
N GLY A 135 9.00 -81.16 10.34
CA GLY A 135 9.99 -82.17 9.93
C GLY A 135 10.76 -82.77 11.11
N ALA A 136 11.10 -81.95 12.11
CA ALA A 136 11.73 -82.41 13.35
C ALA A 136 10.79 -83.33 14.15
N ILE A 137 9.52 -82.92 14.34
CA ILE A 137 8.50 -83.72 15.04
C ILE A 137 8.28 -85.07 14.33
N VAL A 138 8.12 -85.05 13.00
CA VAL A 138 7.91 -86.26 12.19
C VAL A 138 9.12 -87.19 12.24
N SER A 139 10.34 -86.66 12.15
CA SER A 139 11.56 -87.46 12.25
C SER A 139 11.71 -88.13 13.63
N GLN A 140 11.27 -87.44 14.69
CA GLN A 140 11.29 -87.97 16.05
C GLN A 140 10.19 -89.03 16.30
N LEU A 141 9.05 -88.95 15.60
CA LEU A 141 7.97 -89.94 15.69
C LEU A 141 8.22 -91.23 14.88
N ILE A 142 8.79 -91.12 13.67
CA ILE A 142 8.88 -92.23 12.70
C ILE A 142 10.30 -92.86 12.68
N GLY A 143 11.28 -92.27 13.39
CA GLY A 143 12.60 -92.85 13.58
C GLY A 143 13.49 -92.95 12.33
N SER A 144 13.08 -92.37 11.20
CA SER A 144 13.86 -92.30 9.95
C SER A 144 13.92 -90.86 9.41
N LYS A 145 15.06 -90.49 8.81
CA LYS A 145 15.29 -89.14 8.25
C LYS A 145 14.30 -88.88 7.11
N THR A 146 13.28 -88.08 7.38
CA THR A 146 12.40 -87.56 6.31
C THR A 146 13.13 -86.46 5.54
N THR A 147 12.96 -86.43 4.21
CA THR A 147 13.57 -85.41 3.36
C THR A 147 12.74 -84.13 3.38
N ALA A 148 13.40 -82.97 3.46
CA ALA A 148 12.75 -81.66 3.52
C ALA A 148 11.75 -81.39 2.37
N ALA A 149 11.94 -82.05 1.22
CA ALA A 149 11.03 -81.99 0.08
C ALA A 149 9.67 -82.68 0.35
N ALA A 150 9.65 -83.79 1.09
CA ALA A 150 8.41 -84.51 1.40
C ALA A 150 7.55 -83.74 2.41
N VAL A 151 8.18 -83.11 3.41
CA VAL A 151 7.50 -82.27 4.41
C VAL A 151 6.90 -81.03 3.77
N LYS A 152 7.65 -80.33 2.90
CA LYS A 152 7.12 -79.18 2.15
C LYS A 152 5.94 -79.54 1.26
N LYS A 153 5.97 -80.70 0.62
CA LYS A 153 4.87 -81.18 -0.22
C LYS A 153 3.61 -81.46 0.60
N ALA A 154 3.74 -82.15 1.75
CA ALA A 154 2.61 -82.44 2.64
C ALA A 154 1.98 -81.18 3.27
N ILE A 155 2.77 -80.15 3.57
CA ILE A 155 2.26 -78.87 4.06
C ILE A 155 1.53 -78.09 2.97
N ALA A 156 2.01 -78.15 1.71
CA ALA A 156 1.35 -77.53 0.57
C ALA A 156 0.03 -78.24 0.20
N ASP A 157 -0.03 -79.57 0.35
CA ASP A 157 -1.24 -80.37 0.09
C ASP A 157 -2.30 -80.24 1.22
N ALA A 158 -1.93 -79.70 2.39
CA ALA A 158 -2.81 -79.47 3.54
C ALA A 158 -3.44 -78.05 3.57
N LYS A 159 -3.04 -77.17 2.64
CA LYS A 159 -3.54 -75.80 2.49
C LYS A 159 -4.71 -75.78 1.51
#